data_AF-A0A970KNW3-F1
#
_entry.id   AF-A0A970KNW3-F1
#
_cell.length_a   1.000
_cell.length_b   1.000
_cell.length_c   1.000
_cell.angle_alpha   90.00
_cell.angle_beta   90.00
_cell.angle_gamma   90.00
#
_symmetry.space_group_name_H-M   'P 1'
#
loop_
_entity.id
_entity.type
_entity.pdbx_description
1 polymer ?
#
loop_
_entity_poly.entity_id
_entity_poly.type
_entity_poly.pdbx_seq_one_letter_code
_entity_poly.pdbx_strand_id
1 'polypeptide(L)'
;MNSFTEVTDRAVIFLACMLLYFSQADFPVSVAPILAAVIFGGFLCYFAVKWPKIPLVAGFILLAFFFPGLVVFLPVIACDMLFINRPYLHLLLLVPYIPYLQSGLNRVMVMSLALLLLAVYLSYRGGLLAALRKNITRCWTRQGKCHCGCKDKTGS
;
A
#
# COMPACT_ATOMS: atom_id res chain seq x y z
N MET A 1 -10.66 9.22 -13.75
CA MET A 1 -9.45 10.07 -13.60
C MET A 1 -8.98 10.11 -12.13
N ASN A 2 -8.56 8.98 -11.55
CA ASN A 2 -8.03 8.93 -10.15
C ASN A 2 -6.91 7.90 -9.94
N SER A 3 -6.41 7.25 -11.00
CA SER A 3 -5.24 6.37 -10.89
C SER A 3 -4.02 7.15 -10.37
N PHE A 4 -3.91 8.44 -10.73
CA PHE A 4 -2.82 9.30 -10.27
C PHE A 4 -2.76 9.42 -8.75
N THR A 5 -3.89 9.65 -8.07
CA THR A 5 -3.90 9.78 -6.60
C THR A 5 -3.49 8.49 -5.88
N GLU A 6 -3.81 7.31 -6.43
CA GLU A 6 -3.33 6.04 -5.87
C GLU A 6 -1.83 5.84 -6.10
N VAL A 7 -1.31 6.22 -7.26
CA VAL A 7 0.12 6.13 -7.56
C VAL A 7 0.91 7.16 -6.74
N THR A 8 0.39 8.38 -6.58
CA THR A 8 1.00 9.43 -5.77
C THR A 8 1.06 9.03 -4.30
N ASP A 9 -0.01 8.46 -3.73
CA ASP A 9 -0.02 8.01 -2.35
C ASP A 9 1.07 6.95 -2.07
N ARG A 10 1.18 5.97 -2.98
CA ARG A 10 2.23 4.94 -2.93
C ARG A 10 3.62 5.53 -3.07
N ALA A 11 3.81 6.50 -3.97
CA ALA A 11 5.08 7.18 -4.16
C ALA A 11 5.48 8.01 -2.94
N VAL A 12 4.52 8.64 -2.25
CA VAL A 12 4.76 9.38 -1.01
C VAL A 12 5.24 8.44 0.09
N ILE A 13 4.61 7.27 0.26
CA ILE A 13 5.04 6.26 1.25
C ILE A 13 6.41 5.70 0.91
N PHE A 14 6.69 5.46 -0.37
CA PHE A 14 8.02 5.05 -0.85
C PHE A 14 9.08 6.12 -0.55
N LEU A 15 8.79 7.39 -0.84
CA LEU A 15 9.67 8.53 -0.56
C LEU A 15 9.93 8.67 0.95
N ALA A 16 8.91 8.48 1.78
CA ALA A 16 9.05 8.50 3.23
C ALA A 16 9.95 7.37 3.73
N CYS A 17 9.80 6.15 3.19
CA CYS A 17 10.69 5.02 3.51
C CYS A 17 12.13 5.29 3.06
N MET A 18 12.33 5.90 1.88
CA MET A 18 13.64 6.33 1.40
C MET A 18 14.30 7.34 2.34
N LEU A 19 13.59 8.41 2.72
CA LEU A 19 14.11 9.43 3.63
C LEU A 19 14.48 8.85 5.00
N LEU A 20 13.68 7.90 5.50
CA LEU A 20 13.96 7.19 6.75
C LEU A 20 15.12 6.20 6.63
N TYR A 21 15.32 5.60 5.47
CA TYR A 21 16.51 4.79 5.20
C TYR A 21 17.78 5.66 5.21
N PHE A 22 17.76 6.82 4.54
CA PHE A 22 18.89 7.76 4.55
C PHE A 22 19.16 8.40 5.91
N SER A 23 18.14 8.54 6.77
CA SER A 23 18.29 9.10 8.11
C SER A 23 18.90 8.12 9.12
N GLN A 24 19.09 6.86 8.74
CA GLN A 24 19.72 5.85 9.60
C GLN A 24 21.24 5.88 9.41
N ALA A 25 21.95 6.25 10.46
CA ALA A 25 23.42 6.21 10.49
C ALA A 25 23.98 4.80 10.74
N ASP A 26 23.12 3.87 11.19
CA ASP A 26 23.55 2.57 11.71
C ASP A 26 23.72 1.47 10.64
N PHE A 27 23.27 1.71 9.41
CA PHE A 27 23.45 0.76 8.32
C PHE A 27 24.52 1.24 7.35
N PRO A 28 25.41 0.34 6.88
CA PRO A 28 26.31 0.70 5.79
C PRO A 28 25.45 1.09 4.59
N VAL A 29 25.54 2.37 4.19
CA VAL A 29 24.75 2.98 3.12
C VAL A 29 24.91 2.14 1.86
N SER A 30 23.95 1.25 1.65
CA SER A 30 23.97 0.27 0.58
C SER A 30 22.86 0.64 -0.38
N VAL A 31 23.22 0.84 -1.63
CA VAL A 31 22.24 1.18 -2.68
C VAL A 31 21.35 -0.02 -3.02
N ALA A 32 21.80 -1.24 -2.69
CA ALA A 32 21.11 -2.49 -2.97
C ALA A 32 19.64 -2.56 -2.46
N PRO A 33 19.32 -2.32 -1.17
CA PRO A 33 17.95 -2.36 -0.66
C PRO A 33 17.05 -1.31 -1.32
N ILE A 34 17.58 -0.12 -1.60
CA ILE A 34 16.86 0.93 -2.32
C ILE A 34 16.48 0.43 -3.72
N LEU A 35 17.47 -0.08 -4.46
CA LEU A 35 17.26 -0.55 -5.83
C LEU A 35 16.27 -1.71 -5.87
N ALA A 36 16.38 -2.65 -4.93
CA ALA A 36 15.43 -3.73 -4.77
C ALA A 36 14.01 -3.18 -4.52
N ALA A 37 13.83 -2.24 -3.59
CA ALA A 37 12.53 -1.66 -3.30
C ALA A 37 11.92 -0.93 -4.50
N VAL A 38 12.73 -0.20 -5.29
CA VAL A 38 12.27 0.42 -6.55
C VAL A 38 11.83 -0.63 -7.57
N ILE A 39 12.63 -1.68 -7.78
CA ILE A 39 12.35 -2.73 -8.74
C ILE A 39 11.05 -3.47 -8.34
N PHE A 40 10.95 -3.93 -7.10
CA PHE A 40 9.78 -4.63 -6.59
C PHE A 40 8.53 -3.73 -6.58
N GLY A 41 8.66 -2.47 -6.17
CA GLY A 41 7.58 -1.49 -6.22
C GLY A 41 7.10 -1.22 -7.64
N GLY A 42 8.02 -1.13 -8.60
CA GLY A 42 7.72 -0.99 -10.02
C GLY A 42 6.98 -2.21 -10.56
N PHE A 43 7.45 -3.42 -10.26
CA PHE A 43 6.76 -4.67 -10.66
C PHE A 43 5.36 -4.77 -10.05
N LEU A 44 5.18 -4.41 -8.77
CA LEU A 44 3.87 -4.39 -8.12
C LEU A 44 2.89 -3.42 -8.79
N CYS A 45 3.39 -2.27 -9.25
CA CYS A 45 2.58 -1.30 -10.00
C CYS A 45 2.29 -1.78 -11.42
N TYR A 46 3.23 -2.45 -12.08
CA TYR A 46 3.08 -2.97 -13.43
C TYR A 46 2.04 -4.09 -13.50
N PHE A 47 2.08 -5.02 -12.54
CA PHE A 47 1.14 -6.13 -12.50
C PHE A 47 -0.18 -5.72 -11.87
N ALA A 48 -1.06 -5.06 -12.62
CA ALA A 48 -2.41 -4.70 -12.15
C ALA A 48 -3.29 -5.95 -11.84
N VAL A 49 -2.94 -7.12 -12.37
CA VAL A 49 -3.64 -8.40 -12.15
C VAL A 49 -3.22 -9.07 -10.85
N LYS A 50 -4.20 -9.66 -10.14
CA LYS A 50 -4.07 -10.16 -8.75
C LYS A 50 -3.15 -11.38 -8.60
N TRP A 51 -3.01 -12.20 -9.66
CA TRP A 51 -2.30 -13.47 -9.62
C TRP A 51 -0.77 -13.34 -9.46
N PRO A 52 -0.06 -12.54 -10.28
CA PRO A 52 1.40 -12.40 -10.17
C PRO A 52 1.87 -11.59 -8.95
N LYS A 53 0.99 -10.86 -8.25
CA LYS A 53 1.37 -10.08 -7.07
C LYS A 53 1.77 -10.94 -5.87
N ILE A 54 1.11 -12.08 -5.69
CA ILE A 54 1.35 -12.97 -4.55
C ILE A 54 2.80 -13.48 -4.50
N PRO A 55 3.35 -14.12 -5.55
CA PRO A 55 4.74 -14.60 -5.52
C PRO A 55 5.74 -13.45 -5.39
N LEU A 56 5.42 -12.27 -5.94
CA LEU A 56 6.30 -11.11 -5.89
C LEU A 56 6.50 -10.61 -4.45
N VAL A 57 5.43 -10.57 -3.65
CA VAL A 57 5.55 -10.18 -2.24
C VAL A 57 6.13 -11.29 -1.39
N ALA A 58 5.80 -12.55 -1.65
CA ALA A 58 6.45 -13.67 -0.97
C ALA A 58 7.97 -13.64 -1.20
N GLY A 59 8.40 -13.38 -2.44
CA GLY A 59 9.81 -13.21 -2.80
C GLY A 59 10.46 -12.03 -2.07
N PHE A 60 9.77 -10.90 -1.96
CA PHE A 60 10.29 -9.76 -1.21
C PHE A 60 10.46 -10.07 0.29
N ILE A 61 9.49 -10.74 0.91
CA ILE A 61 9.56 -11.09 2.34
C ILE A 61 10.72 -12.06 2.59
N LEU A 62 10.92 -13.03 1.69
CA LEU A 62 12.07 -13.94 1.76
C LEU A 62 13.40 -13.17 1.64
N LEU A 63 13.46 -12.19 0.74
CA LEU A 63 14.63 -11.31 0.59
C LEU A 63 14.84 -10.43 1.83
N ALA A 64 13.78 -9.90 2.43
CA ALA A 64 13.84 -9.10 3.65
C ALA A 64 14.27 -9.90 4.87
N PHE A 65 14.03 -11.22 4.87
CA PHE A 65 14.56 -12.13 5.88
C PHE A 65 16.08 -12.28 5.78
N PHE A 66 16.64 -12.31 4.56
CA PHE A 66 18.09 -12.35 4.34
C PHE A 66 18.77 -10.98 4.53
N PHE A 67 18.09 -9.90 4.16
CA PHE A 67 18.63 -8.55 4.15
C PHE A 67 17.81 -7.62 5.04
N PRO A 68 18.29 -7.31 6.26
CA PRO A 68 17.52 -6.50 7.23
C PRO A 68 17.23 -5.08 6.72
N GLY A 69 18.07 -4.55 5.82
CA GLY A 69 17.83 -3.23 5.19
C GLY A 69 16.54 -3.15 4.37
N LEU A 70 16.00 -4.28 3.89
CA LEU A 70 14.73 -4.30 3.14
C LEU A 70 13.51 -4.19 4.05
N VAL A 71 13.64 -4.45 5.36
CA VAL A 71 12.54 -4.35 6.33
C VAL A 71 12.01 -2.92 6.44
N VAL A 72 12.87 -1.92 6.21
CA VAL A 72 12.46 -0.49 6.18
C VAL A 72 11.48 -0.20 5.03
N PHE A 73 11.56 -0.96 3.94
CA PHE A 73 10.68 -0.82 2.77
C PHE A 73 9.46 -1.74 2.80
N LEU A 74 9.32 -2.58 3.82
CA LEU A 74 8.16 -3.45 4.04
C LEU A 74 6.80 -2.69 4.04
N PRO A 75 6.68 -1.48 4.62
CA PRO A 75 5.44 -0.70 4.61
C PRO A 75 4.94 -0.37 3.20
N VAL A 76 5.85 -0.15 2.26
CA VAL A 76 5.52 0.16 0.86
C VAL A 76 4.77 -1.01 0.22
N ILE A 77 5.24 -2.23 0.49
CA ILE A 77 4.66 -3.46 -0.08
C ILE A 77 3.38 -3.85 0.65
N ALA A 78 3.33 -3.57 1.96
CA ALA A 78 2.13 -3.70 2.76
C ALA A 78 0.97 -2.87 2.19
N CYS A 79 1.24 -1.63 1.76
CA CYS A 79 0.24 -0.77 1.11
C CYS A 79 -0.32 -1.39 -0.18
N ASP A 80 0.53 -1.97 -1.02
CA ASP A 80 0.07 -2.60 -2.26
C ASP A 80 -0.80 -3.84 -1.97
N MET A 81 -0.47 -4.58 -0.91
CA MET A 81 -1.21 -5.76 -0.49
C MET A 81 -2.52 -5.47 0.26
N LEU A 82 -2.61 -4.38 1.02
CA LEU A 82 -3.82 -4.00 1.75
C LEU A 82 -5.03 -3.75 0.84
N PHE A 83 -4.80 -3.39 -0.42
CA PHE A 83 -5.85 -3.31 -1.44
C PHE A 83 -6.43 -4.68 -1.85
N ILE A 84 -5.67 -5.76 -1.64
CA ILE A 84 -6.14 -7.12 -1.83
C ILE A 84 -6.75 -7.56 -0.50
N ASN A 85 -8.08 -7.62 -0.45
CA ASN A 85 -8.91 -7.97 0.71
C ASN A 85 -8.64 -9.40 1.24
N ARG A 86 -7.43 -9.68 1.75
CA ARG A 86 -6.91 -10.97 2.20
C ARG A 86 -6.25 -10.78 3.58
N PRO A 87 -6.94 -11.16 4.67
CA PRO A 87 -6.42 -10.96 6.03
C PRO A 87 -5.12 -11.73 6.33
N TYR A 88 -4.83 -12.81 5.59
CA TYR A 88 -3.59 -13.59 5.71
C TYR A 88 -2.31 -12.77 5.47
N LEU A 89 -2.40 -11.68 4.70
CA LEU A 89 -1.24 -10.86 4.37
C LEU A 89 -0.77 -10.00 5.55
N HIS A 90 -1.67 -9.68 6.49
CA HIS A 90 -1.29 -9.04 7.75
C HIS A 90 -0.38 -9.92 8.61
N LEU A 91 -0.62 -11.24 8.61
CA LEU A 91 0.22 -12.18 9.34
C LEU A 91 1.63 -12.25 8.74
N LEU A 92 1.71 -12.25 7.40
CA LEU A 92 2.96 -12.32 6.65
C LEU A 92 3.86 -11.09 6.91
N LEU A 93 3.23 -9.94 7.13
CA LEU A 93 3.90 -8.69 7.47
C LEU A 93 4.58 -8.71 8.86
N LEU A 94 4.06 -9.52 9.79
CA LEU A 94 4.59 -9.65 11.14
C LEU A 94 5.82 -10.56 11.20
N VAL A 95 5.97 -11.49 10.24
CA VAL A 95 7.04 -12.49 10.19
C VAL A 95 8.45 -11.87 10.30
N PRO A 96 8.84 -10.87 9.50
CA PRO A 96 10.18 -10.29 9.59
C PRO A 96 10.42 -9.48 10.88
N TYR A 97 9.37 -9.13 11.63
CA TYR A 97 9.50 -8.41 12.92
C TYR A 97 9.82 -9.33 14.09
N ILE A 98 9.47 -10.62 14.02
CA ILE A 98 9.70 -11.61 15.10
C ILE A 98 11.20 -11.71 15.49
N PRO A 99 12.15 -11.91 14.55
CA PRO A 99 13.57 -11.98 14.91
C PRO A 99 14.12 -10.64 15.42
N TYR A 100 13.56 -9.53 14.95
CA TYR A 100 13.97 -8.19 15.39
C TYR A 100 13.49 -7.86 16.82
N LEU A 101 12.33 -8.37 17.24
CA LEU A 101 11.81 -8.18 18.60
C LEU A 101 12.73 -8.82 19.65
N GLN A 102 13.35 -9.95 19.32
CA GLN A 102 14.28 -10.65 20.22
C GLN A 102 15.60 -9.90 20.41
N SER A 103 15.99 -9.05 19.44
CA SER A 103 17.25 -8.30 19.47
C SER A 103 17.13 -6.95 20.21
N GLY A 104 15.93 -6.61 20.70
CA GLY A 104 15.64 -5.36 21.40
C GLY A 104 14.97 -4.30 20.52
N LEU A 105 14.23 -3.38 21.16
CA LEU A 105 13.57 -2.26 20.49
C LEU A 105 14.60 -1.24 19.99
N ASN A 106 15.08 -1.45 18.77
CA ASN A 106 15.94 -0.49 18.10
C ASN A 106 15.11 0.64 17.44
N ARG A 107 15.69 1.84 17.35
CA ARG A 107 15.05 3.06 16.79
C ARG A 107 14.47 2.82 15.39
N VAL A 108 15.17 2.02 14.60
CA VAL A 108 14.78 1.61 13.25
C VAL A 108 13.45 0.86 13.23
N MET A 109 13.30 -0.08 14.17
CA MET A 109 12.10 -0.90 14.29
C MET A 109 10.89 -0.06 14.67
N VAL A 110 11.07 0.91 15.57
CA VAL A 110 10.00 1.83 15.97
C VAL A 110 9.57 2.71 14.78
N MET A 111 10.53 3.23 14.02
CA MET A 111 10.23 4.03 12.83
C MET A 111 9.56 3.22 11.71
N SER A 112 10.02 1.99 11.45
CA SER A 112 9.39 1.11 10.46
C SER A 112 7.97 0.69 10.89
N LEU A 113 7.74 0.48 12.19
CA LEU A 113 6.40 0.20 12.72
C LEU A 113 5.48 1.42 12.60
N ALA A 114 5.99 2.62 12.89
CA ALA A 114 5.24 3.87 12.74
C ALA A 114 4.85 4.13 11.27
N LEU A 115 5.78 3.89 10.34
CA LEU A 115 5.49 3.92 8.90
C LEU A 115 4.44 2.90 8.49
N LEU A 116 4.49 1.69 9.06
CA LEU A 116 3.53 0.63 8.78
C LEU A 116 2.13 0.99 9.29
N LEU A 117 2.04 1.60 10.47
CA LEU A 117 0.78 2.16 10.99
C LEU A 117 0.26 3.30 10.11
N LEU A 118 1.14 4.19 9.66
CA LEU A 118 0.79 5.29 8.75
C LEU A 118 0.26 4.75 7.42
N ALA A 119 0.95 3.75 6.85
CA ALA A 119 0.56 3.03 5.65
C ALA A 119 -0.83 2.38 5.77
N VAL A 120 -1.09 1.70 6.90
CA VAL A 120 -2.41 1.11 7.20
C VAL A 120 -3.47 2.20 7.32
N TYR A 121 -3.17 3.31 8.00
CA TYR A 121 -4.09 4.42 8.18
C TYR A 121 -4.47 5.10 6.86
N LEU A 122 -3.48 5.37 5.98
CA LEU A 122 -3.73 5.91 4.65
C LEU A 122 -4.53 4.94 3.78
N SER A 123 -4.18 3.65 3.80
CA SER A 123 -4.93 2.61 3.07
C SER A 123 -6.39 2.54 3.54
N TYR A 124 -6.63 2.65 4.84
CA TYR A 124 -7.97 2.68 5.42
C TYR A 124 -8.77 3.90 4.94
N ARG A 125 -8.18 5.10 4.97
CA ARG A 125 -8.80 6.31 4.40
C ARG A 125 -9.11 6.14 2.91
N GLY A 126 -8.18 5.61 2.13
CA GLY A 126 -8.36 5.37 0.69
C GLY A 126 -9.55 4.45 0.41
N GLY A 127 -9.66 3.35 1.17
CA GLY A 127 -10.80 2.42 1.09
C GLY A 127 -12.13 3.07 1.45
N LEU A 128 -12.17 3.87 2.52
CA LEU A 128 -13.37 4.60 2.94
C LEU A 128 -13.83 5.63 1.88
N LEU A 129 -12.89 6.39 1.30
CA LEU A 129 -13.17 7.34 0.23
C LEU A 129 -13.71 6.63 -1.02
N ALA A 130 -13.17 5.47 -1.37
CA ALA A 130 -13.67 4.66 -2.47
C ALA A 130 -15.10 4.15 -2.22
N ALA A 131 -15.41 3.73 -0.99
CA ALA A 131 -16.75 3.29 -0.59
C ALA A 131 -17.77 4.43 -0.63
N LEU A 132 -17.41 5.60 -0.08
CA LEU A 132 -18.25 6.81 -0.11
C LEU A 132 -18.54 7.25 -1.55
N ARG A 133 -17.52 7.22 -2.42
CA ARG A 133 -17.70 7.59 -3.82
C ARG A 133 -18.66 6.67 -4.56
N LYS A 134 -18.57 5.34 -4.35
CA LYS A 134 -19.53 4.38 -4.94
C LYS A 134 -20.97 4.68 -4.54
N ASN A 135 -21.20 5.13 -3.31
CA ASN A 135 -22.54 5.51 -2.84
C ASN A 135 -22.99 6.83 -3.49
N ILE A 136 -22.12 7.84 -3.60
CA ILE A 136 -22.42 9.10 -4.31
C ILE A 136 -22.75 8.84 -5.79
N THR A 137 -21.96 8.03 -6.51
CA THR A 137 -22.24 7.71 -7.93
C THR A 137 -23.53 6.92 -8.10
N ARG A 138 -23.89 6.04 -7.14
CA ARG A 138 -25.19 5.36 -7.13
C ARG A 138 -26.36 6.33 -6.92
N CYS A 139 -26.20 7.36 -6.10
CA CYS A 139 -27.21 8.40 -5.92
C CYS A 139 -27.38 9.25 -7.19
N TRP A 140 -26.28 9.63 -7.85
CA TRP A 140 -26.32 10.36 -9.12
C TRP A 140 -26.99 9.58 -10.25
N THR A 141 -26.69 8.29 -10.38
CA THR A 141 -27.33 7.42 -11.40
C THR A 141 -28.81 7.17 -11.10
N ARG A 142 -29.24 7.17 -9.82
CA ARG A 142 -30.67 7.17 -9.45
C ARG A 142 -31.36 8.49 -9.79
N GLN A 143 -30.75 9.62 -9.48
CA GLN A 143 -31.29 10.96 -9.77
C GLN A 143 -31.46 11.18 -11.28
N GLY A 144 -30.49 10.78 -12.10
CA GLY A 144 -30.60 10.85 -13.57
C GLY A 144 -31.69 9.94 -14.16
N LYS A 145 -31.97 8.78 -13.54
CA LYS A 145 -33.08 7.89 -13.96
C LYS A 145 -34.46 8.42 -13.57
N CYS A 146 -34.58 9.10 -12.42
CA CYS A 146 -35.83 9.72 -12.01
C CYS A 146 -36.17 10.96 -12.85
N HIS A 147 -35.16 11.69 -13.35
CA HIS A 147 -35.38 12.90 -14.15
C HIS A 147 -35.82 12.62 -15.60
N CYS A 148 -35.50 11.46 -16.17
CA CYS A 148 -35.95 11.07 -17.52
C CYS A 148 -37.28 10.28 -17.54
N GLY A 149 -37.79 9.83 -16.39
CA GLY A 149 -39.02 9.02 -16.31
C GLY A 149 -40.33 9.80 -16.15
N CYS A 150 -40.27 11.14 -16.12
CA CYS A 150 -41.43 12.00 -15.82
C CYS A 150 -41.74 13.01 -16.94
N LYS A 151 -41.40 12.68 -18.19
CA LYS A 151 -41.59 13.58 -19.33
C LYS A 151 -42.23 12.90 -20.54
N ASP A 152 -43.22 12.02 -20.33
CA ASP A 152 -43.97 11.40 -21.44
C ASP A 152 -45.41 10.97 -21.05
N LYS A 153 -46.13 11.82 -20.32
CA LYS A 153 -47.57 11.66 -20.10
C LYS A 153 -48.33 12.99 -20.05
N THR A 154 -48.16 13.86 -21.03
CA THR A 154 -49.11 14.95 -21.32
C THR A 154 -48.86 15.46 -22.73
N GLY A 155 -49.71 15.05 -23.67
CA GLY A 155 -49.69 15.47 -25.06
C GLY A 155 -50.82 14.79 -25.82
N SER A 156 -52.05 15.05 -25.36
CA SER A 156 -53.28 14.86 -26.14
C SER A 156 -53.33 15.79 -27.34
#